data_AF-A0A3D2E118-F1
#
_entry.id   AF-A0A3D2E118-F1
#
_cell.length_a   1.000
_cell.length_b   1.000
_cell.length_c   1.000
_cell.angle_alpha   90.00
_cell.angle_beta   90.00
_cell.angle_gamma   90.00
#
_symmetry.space_group_name_H-M   'P 1'
#
loop_
_entity.id
_entity.type
_entity.pdbx_description
1 polymer ?
#
loop_
_entity_poly.entity_id
_entity_poly.type
_entity_poly.pdbx_seq_one_letter_code
_entity_poly.pdbx_strand_id
1 'polypeptide(L)' 'IMAAGAFIQGSSIELSADSPIKEPYIVYVQGGLTYEHAYLAVLHTLESLNFD' A
#
# COMPACT_ATOMS: atom_id res chain seq x y z
N ILE A 1 10.24 4.69 -3.57
CA ILE A 1 9.69 4.98 -2.23
C ILE A 1 8.94 3.75 -1.72
N MET A 2 8.76 3.61 -0.41
CA MET A 2 8.04 2.50 0.21
C MET A 2 7.15 3.03 1.35
N ALA A 3 5.90 2.58 1.38
CA ALA A 3 4.99 2.67 2.51
C ALA A 3 4.96 1.32 3.23
N ALA A 4 5.39 1.31 4.50
CA ALA A 4 5.53 0.10 5.31
C ALA A 4 5.09 0.36 6.76
N GLY A 5 3.79 0.54 6.96
CA GLY A 5 3.18 0.70 8.30
C GLY A 5 2.97 -0.63 9.01
N ALA A 6 4.02 -1.47 9.06
CA ALA A 6 3.96 -2.82 9.60
C ALA A 6 4.33 -2.87 11.10
N PHE A 7 3.75 -3.82 11.83
CA PHE A 7 4.10 -4.15 13.21
C PHE A 7 5.53 -4.67 13.32
N ILE A 8 5.93 -5.53 12.37
CA ILE A 8 7.32 -5.98 12.25
C ILE A 8 7.99 -5.24 11.10
N GLN A 9 9.11 -4.59 11.41
CA GLN A 9 9.85 -3.80 10.43
C GLN A 9 10.26 -4.66 9.22
N GLY A 10 9.87 -4.21 8.02
CA GLY A 10 10.20 -4.90 6.76
C GLY A 10 9.31 -6.10 6.43
N SER A 11 8.23 -6.31 7.18
CA SER A 11 7.25 -7.36 6.91
C SER A 11 6.42 -7.05 5.65
N SER A 12 6.68 -7.77 4.56
CA SER A 12 5.90 -7.67 3.31
C SER A 12 4.67 -8.58 3.28
N ILE A 13 4.46 -9.40 4.31
CA ILE A 13 3.19 -10.13 4.50
C ILE A 13 2.11 -9.21 5.08
N GLU A 14 2.54 -8.17 5.79
CA GLU A 14 1.71 -7.04 6.18
C GLU A 14 1.55 -6.07 5.01
N LEU A 15 0.50 -5.25 5.05
CA LEU A 15 0.18 -4.35 3.97
C LEU A 15 1.34 -3.38 3.72
N SER A 16 1.87 -3.39 2.50
CA SER A 16 2.94 -2.51 2.06
C SER A 16 2.75 -2.14 0.60
N ALA A 17 3.32 -1.00 0.23
CA ALA A 17 3.35 -0.56 -1.16
C ALA A 17 4.68 0.11 -1.47
N ASP A 18 5.25 -0.17 -2.64
CA ASP A 18 6.50 0.42 -3.06
C ASP A 18 6.52 0.70 -4.56
N SER A 19 7.38 1.65 -4.94
CA SER A 19 7.49 2.10 -6.32
C SER A 19 8.88 2.65 -6.61
N PRO A 20 9.49 2.33 -7.76
CA PRO A 20 10.67 3.03 -8.23
C PRO A 20 10.30 4.46 -8.66
N ILE A 21 11.12 5.44 -8.31
CA ILE A 21 10.92 6.84 -8.73
C ILE A 21 11.43 7.00 -10.17
N LYS A 22 10.77 6.34 -11.13
CA LYS A 22 11.05 6.44 -12.56
C LYS A 22 9.79 6.16 -13.37
N GLU A 23 9.73 6.71 -14.57
CA GLU A 23 8.65 6.43 -15.51
C GLU A 23 8.76 5.01 -16.10
N PRO A 24 7.65 4.27 -16.27
CA PRO A 24 6.31 4.55 -15.73
C PRO A 24 6.28 4.36 -14.21
N TYR A 25 5.61 5.28 -13.49
CA TYR A 25 5.54 5.30 -12.02
C TYR A 25 4.61 4.21 -11.45
N ILE A 26 5.00 2.95 -11.66
CA ILE A 26 4.23 1.77 -11.24
C ILE A 26 4.38 1.58 -9.73
N VAL A 27 3.24 1.41 -9.05
CA VAL A 27 3.19 1.04 -7.64
C VAL A 27 2.87 -0.45 -7.53
N TYR A 28 3.66 -1.16 -6.75
CA TYR A 28 3.38 -2.53 -6.32
C TYR A 28 2.73 -2.45 -4.94
N VAL A 29 1.55 -3.06 -4.82
CA VAL A 29 0.81 -3.16 -3.56
C VAL A 29 0.71 -4.64 -3.20
N GLN A 30 1.11 -4.99 -1.98
CA GLN A 30 1.19 -6.38 -1.54
C GLN A 30 0.91 -6.50 -0.04
N GLY A 31 0.66 -7.75 0.37
CA GLY A 31 0.42 -8.08 1.77
C GLY A 31 -0.94 -7.62 2.29
N GLY A 32 -1.20 -7.93 3.55
CA GLY A 32 -2.49 -7.73 4.21
C GLY A 32 -2.84 -8.96 5.05
N LEU A 33 -2.70 -8.83 6.36
CA LEU A 33 -3.00 -9.93 7.30
C LEU A 33 -4.49 -10.29 7.30
N THR A 34 -5.35 -9.31 7.09
CA THR A 34 -6.79 -9.49 6.96
C THR A 34 -7.28 -8.77 5.71
N TYR A 35 -8.32 -9.32 5.09
CA TYR A 35 -8.92 -8.76 3.89
C TYR A 35 -9.49 -7.36 4.15
N GLU A 36 -10.14 -7.18 5.30
CA GLU A 36 -10.80 -5.94 5.71
C GLU A 36 -9.79 -4.80 5.83
N HIS A 37 -8.60 -5.06 6.39
CA HIS A 37 -7.56 -4.06 6.51
C HIS A 37 -7.04 -3.61 5.13
N ALA A 38 -6.78 -4.56 4.23
CA ALA A 38 -6.34 -4.26 2.87
C ALA A 38 -7.41 -3.49 2.09
N TYR A 39 -8.68 -3.89 2.21
CA TYR A 39 -9.82 -3.24 1.57
C TYR A 39 -9.98 -1.78 2.03
N LEU A 40 -10.00 -1.54 3.34
CA LEU A 40 -10.09 -0.19 3.90
C LEU A 40 -8.90 0.68 3.48
N ALA A 41 -7.69 0.12 3.45
CA ALA A 41 -6.52 0.86 3.04
C ALA A 41 -6.58 1.31 1.56
N VAL A 42 -7.10 0.47 0.66
CA VAL A 42 -7.32 0.87 -0.74
C VAL A 42 -8.38 1.97 -0.82
N LEU A 43 -9.51 1.82 -0.12
CA LEU A 43 -10.56 2.85 -0.11
C LEU A 43 -10.03 4.21 0.38
N HIS A 44 -9.35 4.24 1.53
CA HIS A 44 -8.77 5.47 2.07
C HIS A 44 -7.71 6.07 1.15
N THR A 45 -6.95 5.23 0.44
CA THR A 45 -5.97 5.73 -0.55
C THR A 45 -6.67 6.42 -1.71
N LEU A 46 -7.75 5.84 -2.23
CA LEU A 46 -8.54 6.44 -3.32
C LEU A 46 -9.22 7.74 -2.88
N GLU A 47 -9.81 7.77 -1.68
CA GLU A 47 -10.37 9.00 -1.08
C GLU A 47 -9.31 10.09 -0.94
N SER A 48 -8.11 9.74 -0.46
CA SER A 48 -7.01 10.70 -0.27
C SER A 48 -6.46 11.25 -1.59
N LEU A 49 -6.62 10.51 -2.69
CA LEU A 49 -6.25 10.94 -4.03
C LEU A 49 -7.33 11.80 -4.70
N ASN A 50 -8.47 12.05 -4.02
CA ASN A 50 -9.67 12.67 -4.58
C ASN A 50 -10.11 11.99 -5.88
N PHE A 51 -10.06 10.65 -5.90
CA PHE A 51 -10.63 9.89 -7.00
C PHE A 51 -12.16 9.91 -6.84
N ASP A 52 -12.86 10.64 -7.72
CA ASP A 52 -14.33 10.73 -7.77
C ASP A 52 -15.00 9.40 -8.15
#